data_AF-A0A814LYS9-F1
#
_entry.id   AF-A0A814LYS9-F1
#
_cell.length_a   1.000
_cell.length_b   1.000
_cell.length_c   1.000
_cell.angle_alpha   90.00
_cell.angle_beta   90.00
_cell.angle_gamma   90.00
#
_symmetry.space_group_name_H-M   'P 1'
#
loop_
_entity.id
_entity.type
_entity.pdbx_description
1 polymer ?
#
loop_
_entity_poly.entity_id
_entity_poly.type
_entity_poly.pdbx_seq_one_letter_code
_entity_poly.pdbx_strand_id
1 'polypeptide(L)'
;MSIILFYLTLLSFSLTRACDMFVGMTCTCYESIDIRCTMSKLTPLTFISSYVNKNFQSIDLKFNSDENIQLDSDYFILLNQLFTNTTQYSLTITLRFQNFYSFYAKTGTFRNLFNGINTPYSRLIIELHPLKAKSIIFDHNTFDNIHVNELSIYADSLTSSFESIFNNTNIMHLNIEGATVTHDPLLLSKFTGQIQSLKVTRMIDIVNSEEFPPFPVQSYTIEAHKMRKLDALSFLNYKQLTGLNIVQPDVSITPKVLNGLENLSNLRSISFDAERIADGALKYVKHIQTLILGSYLKMLDSESINSLISLQQLDVRYVQFSTLQANTSCALADYINRRRMLGLTVYLPQENIDCDCILVFLNNMIDDGLQSIKCQSINNDRCLFSSCYTWRCCVIIENSNDDVDEESFTSTLSTITTTATTTTTTTYFINPEESVNQFSTPLMKRLIPEAKTYGSTNYLIVSWIPFAIIASCLFLSLVIAMVSYIIYHKRHTVSFKLIPQTLPII
;
A
#
# COMPACT_ATOMS: atom_id res chain seq x y z
N MET A 1 -34.64 -0.10 14.29
CA MET A 1 -33.16 -0.17 14.28
C MET A 1 -32.61 -1.37 15.06
N SER A 2 -33.04 -1.63 16.31
CA SER A 2 -32.52 -2.74 17.12
C SER A 2 -32.70 -4.15 16.51
N ILE A 3 -33.80 -4.40 15.78
CA ILE A 3 -34.03 -5.69 15.10
C ILE A 3 -33.00 -5.90 13.97
N ILE A 4 -32.71 -4.86 13.18
CA ILE A 4 -31.72 -4.95 12.09
C ILE A 4 -30.31 -5.15 12.66
N LEU A 5 -29.97 -4.45 13.75
CA LEU A 5 -28.69 -4.65 14.44
C LEU A 5 -28.57 -6.07 14.98
N PHE A 6 -29.65 -6.60 15.58
CA PHE A 6 -29.69 -7.97 16.10
C PHE A 6 -29.55 -9.02 14.98
N TYR A 7 -30.24 -8.82 13.85
CA TYR A 7 -30.11 -9.67 12.67
C TYR A 7 -28.71 -9.62 12.04
N LEU A 8 -28.09 -8.43 11.93
CA LEU A 8 -26.72 -8.28 11.46
C LEU A 8 -25.72 -8.98 12.38
N THR A 9 -25.89 -8.85 13.71
CA THR A 9 -25.05 -9.58 14.66
C THR A 9 -25.25 -11.09 14.54
N LEU A 10 -26.49 -11.58 14.43
CA LEU A 10 -26.76 -13.01 14.26
C LEU A 10 -26.18 -13.56 12.94
N LEU A 11 -26.30 -12.81 11.84
CA LEU A 11 -25.71 -13.18 10.55
C LEU A 11 -24.19 -13.30 10.66
N SER A 12 -23.54 -12.31 11.29
CA SER A 12 -22.08 -12.33 11.48
C SER A 12 -21.60 -13.50 12.36
N PHE A 13 -22.37 -13.89 13.39
CA PHE A 13 -22.06 -15.07 14.20
C PHE A 13 -22.32 -16.40 13.48
N SER A 14 -23.25 -16.43 12.51
CA SER A 14 -23.58 -17.67 11.78
C SER A 14 -22.50 -18.11 10.79
N LEU A 15 -21.59 -17.20 10.43
CA LEU A 15 -20.54 -17.41 9.42
C LEU A 15 -19.24 -17.98 9.99
N THR A 16 -19.02 -17.83 11.30
CA THR A 16 -17.80 -18.29 11.98
C THR A 16 -18.08 -19.54 12.80
N ARG A 17 -17.46 -20.67 12.45
CA ARG A 17 -17.52 -21.87 13.28
C ARG A 17 -16.13 -22.19 13.80
N ALA A 18 -16.03 -22.45 15.11
CA ALA A 18 -14.85 -23.10 15.66
C ALA A 18 -14.66 -24.45 14.95
N CYS A 19 -13.43 -24.76 14.57
CA CYS A 19 -13.10 -26.02 13.90
C CYS A 19 -11.80 -26.55 14.49
N ASP A 20 -11.79 -27.81 14.91
CA ASP A 20 -10.57 -28.45 15.40
C ASP A 20 -9.83 -29.06 14.21
N MET A 21 -9.01 -28.25 13.54
CA MET A 21 -8.27 -28.69 12.35
C MET A 21 -6.89 -29.25 12.72
N PHE A 22 -6.20 -28.58 13.64
CA PHE A 22 -4.88 -28.95 14.11
C PHE A 22 -4.93 -29.20 15.62
N VAL A 23 -4.29 -30.27 16.08
CA VAL A 23 -4.20 -30.54 17.52
C VAL A 23 -3.36 -29.44 18.18
N GLY A 24 -3.88 -28.89 19.28
CA GLY A 24 -3.20 -27.83 20.04
C GLY A 24 -3.39 -26.42 19.48
N MET A 25 -4.12 -26.25 18.37
CA MET A 25 -4.47 -24.92 17.85
C MET A 25 -5.95 -24.60 18.05
N THR A 26 -6.26 -23.36 18.38
CA THR A 26 -7.62 -22.85 18.32
C THR A 26 -7.87 -22.31 16.91
N CYS A 27 -8.75 -22.96 16.12
CA CYS A 27 -9.06 -22.50 14.77
C CYS A 27 -10.51 -22.02 14.59
N THR A 28 -10.65 -21.02 13.73
CA THR A 28 -11.92 -20.53 13.21
C THR A 28 -11.97 -20.74 11.71
N CYS A 29 -13.01 -21.41 11.24
CA CYS A 29 -13.27 -21.64 9.82
C CYS A 29 -14.40 -20.73 9.33
N TYR A 30 -14.16 -20.01 8.23
CA TYR A 30 -15.13 -19.12 7.59
C TYR A 30 -15.62 -19.79 6.30
N GLU A 31 -16.87 -20.26 6.29
CA GLU A 31 -17.53 -20.87 5.12
C GLU A 31 -16.75 -21.99 4.39
N SER A 32 -15.73 -22.57 5.03
CA SER A 32 -14.74 -23.46 4.40
C SER A 32 -13.87 -22.80 3.32
N ILE A 33 -13.86 -21.47 3.22
CA ILE A 33 -13.00 -20.69 2.32
C ILE A 33 -11.70 -20.32 3.03
N ASP A 34 -11.82 -19.85 4.27
CA ASP A 34 -10.67 -19.40 5.05
C ASP A 34 -10.55 -20.14 6.38
N ILE A 35 -9.31 -20.43 6.77
CA ILE A 35 -8.96 -20.95 8.08
C ILE A 35 -8.06 -19.96 8.78
N ARG A 36 -8.35 -19.67 10.04
CA ARG A 36 -7.42 -18.97 10.92
C ARG A 36 -7.19 -19.80 12.16
N CYS A 37 -5.94 -20.16 12.42
CA CYS A 37 -5.53 -20.97 13.56
C CYS A 37 -4.53 -20.19 14.41
N THR A 38 -4.68 -20.25 15.73
CA THR A 38 -3.69 -19.71 16.66
C THR A 38 -3.18 -20.81 17.57
N MET A 39 -1.87 -20.85 17.77
CA MET A 39 -1.19 -21.76 18.69
C MET A 39 -0.39 -20.95 19.71
N SER A 40 -0.55 -21.27 21.00
CA SER A 40 0.11 -20.57 22.09
C SER A 40 1.48 -21.14 22.46
N LYS A 41 1.84 -22.31 21.93
CA LYS A 41 3.15 -22.93 22.10
C LYS A 41 3.50 -23.70 20.83
N LEU A 42 4.74 -23.57 20.34
CA LEU A 42 5.16 -24.27 19.14
C LEU A 42 5.21 -25.79 19.37
N THR A 43 4.24 -26.52 18.82
CA THR A 43 4.27 -27.98 18.73
C THR A 43 4.25 -28.42 17.26
N PRO A 44 4.71 -29.64 16.92
CA PRO A 44 4.54 -30.17 15.57
C PRO A 44 3.07 -30.11 15.16
N LEU A 45 2.81 -29.68 13.93
CA LEU A 45 1.46 -29.70 13.38
C LEU A 45 0.97 -31.15 13.34
N THR A 46 -0.28 -31.41 13.70
CA THR A 46 -0.93 -32.71 13.56
C THR A 46 -2.39 -32.48 13.21
N PHE A 47 -2.92 -33.20 12.22
CA PHE A 47 -4.30 -33.01 11.77
C PHE A 47 -5.30 -33.85 12.52
N ILE A 48 -6.53 -33.35 12.52
CA ILE A 48 -7.72 -34.13 12.84
C ILE A 48 -8.35 -34.59 11.52
N SER A 49 -8.47 -35.92 11.34
CA SER A 49 -8.79 -36.58 10.06
C SER A 49 -10.12 -36.16 9.42
N SER A 50 -11.04 -35.56 10.17
CA SER A 50 -12.37 -35.16 9.69
C SER A 50 -12.38 -34.01 8.67
N TYR A 51 -11.24 -33.38 8.40
CA TYR A 51 -11.15 -32.18 7.54
C TYR A 51 -10.39 -32.39 6.22
N VAL A 52 -9.91 -33.60 5.97
CA VAL A 52 -9.32 -33.97 4.67
C VAL A 52 -10.43 -33.85 3.61
N ASN A 53 -10.22 -33.04 2.56
CA ASN A 53 -11.14 -32.73 1.43
C ASN A 53 -11.90 -31.39 1.47
N LYS A 54 -11.56 -30.44 2.34
CA LYS A 54 -12.07 -29.06 2.20
C LYS A 54 -11.14 -28.20 1.35
N ASN A 55 -11.73 -27.32 0.53
CA ASN A 55 -11.00 -26.45 -0.38
C ASN A 55 -10.89 -25.04 0.19
N PHE A 56 -9.70 -24.66 0.65
CA PHE A 56 -9.45 -23.34 1.24
C PHE A 56 -8.73 -22.41 0.26
N GLN A 57 -9.17 -21.16 0.20
CA GLN A 57 -8.50 -20.08 -0.52
C GLN A 57 -7.44 -19.40 0.35
N SER A 58 -7.65 -19.36 1.67
CA SER A 58 -6.69 -18.79 2.61
C SER A 58 -6.50 -19.62 3.86
N ILE A 59 -5.25 -19.74 4.29
CA ILE A 59 -4.85 -20.34 5.57
C ILE A 59 -3.97 -19.35 6.30
N ASP A 60 -4.37 -18.94 7.50
CA ASP A 60 -3.63 -18.05 8.39
C ASP A 60 -3.27 -18.81 9.68
N LEU A 61 -1.99 -19.14 9.84
CA LEU A 61 -1.46 -19.82 11.01
C LEU A 61 -0.65 -18.84 11.85
N LYS A 62 -1.10 -18.62 13.07
CA LYS A 62 -0.45 -17.75 14.04
C LYS A 62 0.20 -18.57 15.15
N PHE A 63 1.51 -18.43 15.29
CA PHE A 63 2.35 -19.04 16.30
C PHE A 63 2.74 -17.96 17.33
N ASN A 64 2.14 -18.00 18.50
CA ASN A 64 2.55 -17.18 19.63
C ASN A 64 3.45 -18.04 20.53
N SER A 65 4.70 -17.66 20.72
CA SER A 65 5.67 -18.43 21.49
C SER A 65 6.56 -17.49 22.27
N ASP A 66 6.65 -17.66 23.58
CA ASP A 66 7.61 -16.98 24.45
C ASP A 66 8.97 -17.70 24.52
N GLU A 67 9.15 -18.77 23.75
CA GLU A 67 10.41 -19.51 23.62
C GLU A 67 11.10 -19.23 22.26
N ASN A 68 12.27 -19.83 22.03
CA ASN A 68 12.92 -19.84 20.72
C ASN A 68 12.09 -20.69 19.74
N ILE A 69 11.97 -20.21 18.49
CA ILE A 69 11.29 -20.94 17.42
C ILE A 69 12.34 -21.61 16.55
N GLN A 70 12.25 -22.93 16.44
CA GLN A 70 13.07 -23.73 15.54
C GLN A 70 12.16 -24.54 14.63
N LEU A 71 12.29 -24.35 13.33
CA LEU A 71 11.52 -25.04 12.30
C LEU A 71 12.45 -25.97 11.53
N ASP A 72 12.10 -27.25 11.50
CA ASP A 72 12.78 -28.28 10.71
C ASP A 72 12.16 -28.37 9.30
N SER A 73 12.84 -29.07 8.37
CA SER A 73 12.42 -29.23 6.97
C SER A 73 11.00 -29.79 6.80
N ASP A 74 10.54 -30.57 7.78
CA ASP A 74 9.30 -31.32 7.69
C ASP A 74 8.16 -30.66 8.48
N TYR A 75 8.40 -29.51 9.11
CA TYR A 75 7.42 -28.89 10.01
C TYR A 75 6.07 -28.61 9.32
N PHE A 76 6.12 -28.15 8.06
CA PHE A 76 4.92 -27.84 7.28
C PHE A 76 4.50 -28.93 6.29
N ILE A 77 5.13 -30.11 6.30
CA ILE A 77 4.82 -31.19 5.33
C ILE A 77 3.33 -31.56 5.35
N LEU A 78 2.74 -31.48 6.53
CA LEU A 78 1.35 -31.80 6.76
C LEU A 78 0.43 -30.83 6.01
N LEU A 79 0.73 -29.53 5.92
CA LEU A 79 -0.14 -28.58 5.21
C LEU A 79 -0.49 -29.03 3.79
N ASN A 80 0.40 -29.76 3.11
CA ASN A 80 0.13 -30.33 1.79
C ASN A 80 -1.07 -31.27 1.73
N GLN A 81 -1.37 -31.99 2.82
CA GLN A 81 -2.53 -32.88 2.90
C GLN A 81 -3.85 -32.12 2.88
N LEU A 82 -3.86 -30.83 3.19
CA LEU A 82 -5.05 -29.98 3.03
C LEU A 82 -5.32 -29.65 1.55
N PHE A 83 -4.32 -29.82 0.68
CA PHE A 83 -4.36 -29.31 -0.71
C PHE A 83 -4.47 -30.41 -1.77
N THR A 84 -4.47 -31.70 -1.38
CA THR A 84 -4.39 -32.82 -2.35
C THR A 84 -5.59 -32.91 -3.31
N ASN A 85 -6.65 -32.14 -3.12
CA ASN A 85 -7.83 -32.09 -4.00
C ASN A 85 -8.30 -30.66 -4.36
N THR A 86 -7.51 -29.62 -4.08
CA THR A 86 -7.91 -28.24 -4.39
C THR A 86 -7.72 -27.92 -5.86
N THR A 87 -8.83 -27.78 -6.60
CA THR A 87 -8.88 -27.28 -7.99
C THR A 87 -9.04 -25.76 -8.07
N GLN A 88 -8.72 -25.03 -6.99
CA GLN A 88 -9.00 -23.59 -6.91
C GLN A 88 -8.01 -22.74 -7.69
N TYR A 89 -8.44 -21.53 -8.06
CA TYR A 89 -7.65 -20.57 -8.82
C TYR A 89 -6.55 -19.90 -7.98
N SER A 90 -6.70 -19.84 -6.65
CA SER A 90 -5.76 -19.15 -5.78
C SER A 90 -5.66 -19.75 -4.39
N LEU A 91 -4.45 -19.82 -3.85
CA LEU A 91 -4.20 -20.22 -2.47
C LEU A 91 -3.23 -19.23 -1.80
N THR A 92 -3.62 -18.68 -0.65
CA THR A 92 -2.78 -17.82 0.18
C THR A 92 -2.50 -18.48 1.52
N ILE A 93 -1.23 -18.71 1.85
CA ILE A 93 -0.80 -19.18 3.17
C ILE A 93 -0.11 -18.03 3.89
N THR A 94 -0.59 -17.68 5.07
CA THR A 94 0.00 -16.69 5.97
C THR A 94 0.52 -17.39 7.22
N LEU A 95 1.80 -17.22 7.52
CA LEU A 95 2.48 -17.77 8.68
C LEU A 95 2.96 -16.62 9.56
N ARG A 96 2.33 -16.43 10.72
CA ARG A 96 2.65 -15.35 11.66
C ARG A 96 3.35 -15.90 12.89
N PHE A 97 4.58 -15.49 13.14
CA PHE A 97 5.33 -15.84 14.33
C PHE A 97 5.42 -14.61 15.22
N GLN A 98 4.90 -14.71 16.45
CA GLN A 98 4.82 -13.60 17.38
C GLN A 98 5.40 -13.96 18.73
N ASN A 99 5.95 -12.94 19.39
CA ASN A 99 6.44 -12.93 20.75
C ASN A 99 7.65 -13.84 21.06
N PHE A 100 8.43 -14.23 20.06
CA PHE A 100 9.58 -15.14 20.24
C PHE A 100 10.89 -14.40 20.57
N TYR A 101 11.89 -15.14 21.07
CA TYR A 101 13.25 -14.64 21.35
C TYR A 101 14.22 -14.76 20.17
N SER A 102 14.27 -15.93 19.53
CA SER A 102 15.02 -16.17 18.30
C SER A 102 14.20 -17.03 17.34
N PHE A 103 14.40 -16.83 16.04
CA PHE A 103 13.78 -17.62 14.99
C PHE A 103 14.86 -18.32 14.16
N TYR A 104 14.72 -19.62 13.98
CA TYR A 104 15.61 -20.43 13.18
C TYR A 104 14.82 -21.35 12.26
N ALA A 105 14.92 -21.14 10.95
CA ALA A 105 14.35 -22.03 9.94
C ALA A 105 15.48 -22.77 9.22
N LYS A 106 15.43 -24.10 9.27
CA LYS A 106 16.43 -24.96 8.62
C LYS A 106 16.24 -25.04 7.11
N THR A 107 17.25 -25.58 6.44
CA THR A 107 17.20 -25.91 5.01
C THR A 107 15.92 -26.67 4.64
N GLY A 108 15.22 -26.18 3.62
CA GLY A 108 14.00 -26.80 3.11
C GLY A 108 12.77 -26.70 4.01
N THR A 109 12.77 -25.88 5.07
CA THR A 109 11.59 -25.68 5.97
C THR A 109 10.30 -25.42 5.18
N PHE A 110 10.38 -24.64 4.11
CA PHE A 110 9.21 -24.28 3.29
C PHE A 110 9.11 -25.03 1.97
N ARG A 111 10.07 -25.91 1.65
CA ARG A 111 10.14 -26.64 0.37
C ARG A 111 8.86 -27.41 0.05
N ASN A 112 8.27 -28.00 1.08
CA ASN A 112 7.10 -28.84 0.91
C ASN A 112 5.86 -27.99 0.62
N LEU A 113 5.79 -26.72 1.01
CA LEU A 113 4.60 -25.90 0.76
C LEU A 113 4.29 -25.81 -0.74
N PHE A 114 3.01 -25.92 -1.09
CA PHE A 114 2.51 -25.92 -2.47
C PHE A 114 2.94 -27.10 -3.35
N ASN A 115 3.64 -28.09 -2.80
CA ASN A 115 4.02 -29.26 -3.57
C ASN A 115 2.76 -30.04 -4.03
N GLY A 116 2.67 -30.31 -5.34
CA GLY A 116 1.52 -30.96 -5.96
C GLY A 116 0.32 -30.05 -6.23
N ILE A 117 0.42 -28.74 -5.97
CA ILE A 117 -0.66 -27.79 -6.24
C ILE A 117 -0.43 -27.13 -7.61
N ASN A 118 -1.34 -27.38 -8.55
CA ASN A 118 -1.36 -26.72 -9.86
C ASN A 118 -2.30 -25.50 -9.85
N THR A 119 -2.11 -24.57 -8.91
CA THR A 119 -2.86 -23.31 -8.89
C THR A 119 -2.17 -22.27 -9.77
N PRO A 120 -2.90 -21.46 -10.56
CA PRO A 120 -2.29 -20.39 -11.33
C PRO A 120 -1.76 -19.24 -10.45
N TYR A 121 -2.26 -19.13 -9.20
CA TYR A 121 -1.82 -18.12 -8.24
C TYR A 121 -1.60 -18.70 -6.83
N SER A 122 -0.35 -18.78 -6.38
CA SER A 122 0.03 -19.16 -5.02
C SER A 122 0.76 -18.03 -4.31
N ARG A 123 0.36 -17.73 -3.08
CA ARG A 123 0.93 -16.67 -2.26
C ARG A 123 1.34 -17.20 -0.89
N LEU A 124 2.59 -16.94 -0.51
CA LEU A 124 3.13 -17.21 0.81
C LEU A 124 3.48 -15.90 1.52
N ILE A 125 2.95 -15.71 2.72
CA ILE A 125 3.25 -14.57 3.59
C ILE A 125 3.87 -15.09 4.87
N ILE A 126 5.03 -14.56 5.24
CA ILE A 126 5.73 -14.87 6.50
C ILE A 126 5.88 -13.56 7.28
N GLU A 127 5.26 -13.49 8.45
CA GLU A 127 5.34 -12.35 9.35
C GLU A 127 6.10 -12.73 10.63
N LEU A 128 7.20 -12.02 10.92
CA LEU A 128 8.06 -12.26 12.08
C LEU A 128 8.03 -11.05 13.03
N HIS A 129 7.42 -11.23 14.20
CA HIS A 129 7.30 -10.20 15.24
C HIS A 129 7.95 -10.67 16.56
N PRO A 130 9.28 -10.54 16.70
CA PRO A 130 9.99 -10.92 17.93
C PRO A 130 9.63 -9.98 19.11
N LEU A 131 9.71 -10.46 20.36
CA LEU A 131 9.60 -9.56 21.53
C LEU A 131 10.79 -8.61 21.62
N LYS A 132 11.98 -9.17 21.39
CA LYS A 132 13.29 -8.52 21.36
C LYS A 132 14.15 -9.36 20.44
N ALA A 133 14.31 -8.95 19.18
CA ALA A 133 15.02 -9.76 18.18
C ALA A 133 16.46 -10.03 18.65
N LYS A 134 16.77 -11.28 19.07
CA LYS A 134 18.16 -11.70 19.24
C LYS A 134 18.76 -12.13 17.92
N SER A 135 18.01 -12.91 17.14
CA SER A 135 18.42 -13.38 15.82
C SER A 135 17.21 -13.93 15.04
N ILE A 136 17.21 -13.67 13.74
CA ILE A 136 16.31 -14.29 12.76
C ILE A 136 17.22 -14.93 11.71
N ILE A 137 17.34 -16.25 11.76
CA ILE A 137 18.27 -17.03 10.94
C ILE A 137 17.46 -17.93 10.02
N PHE A 138 17.73 -17.80 8.72
CA PHE A 138 17.29 -18.72 7.69
C PHE A 138 18.53 -19.47 7.21
N ASP A 139 18.55 -20.79 7.33
CA ASP A 139 19.64 -21.60 6.77
C ASP A 139 19.72 -21.47 5.24
N HIS A 140 20.81 -21.99 4.68
CA HIS A 140 20.95 -22.19 3.25
C HIS A 140 19.76 -22.98 2.68
N ASN A 141 19.25 -22.52 1.54
CA ASN A 141 18.11 -23.05 0.81
C ASN A 141 16.89 -23.28 1.72
N THR A 142 16.57 -22.33 2.62
CA THR A 142 15.37 -22.45 3.46
C THR A 142 14.08 -22.58 2.63
N PHE A 143 14.07 -21.95 1.45
CA PHE A 143 12.98 -22.00 0.47
C PHE A 143 13.26 -22.95 -0.71
N ASP A 144 14.17 -23.93 -0.57
CA ASP A 144 14.57 -24.85 -1.63
C ASP A 144 13.38 -25.37 -2.46
N ASN A 145 13.44 -25.27 -3.79
CA ASN A 145 12.41 -25.72 -4.73
C ASN A 145 11.01 -25.12 -4.54
N ILE A 146 10.87 -23.99 -3.82
CA ILE A 146 9.57 -23.33 -3.72
C ILE A 146 9.17 -22.73 -5.09
N HIS A 147 7.90 -22.88 -5.44
CA HIS A 147 7.30 -22.34 -6.66
C HIS A 147 6.06 -21.52 -6.29
N VAL A 148 6.20 -20.19 -6.27
CA VAL A 148 5.11 -19.29 -5.87
C VAL A 148 5.02 -18.04 -6.73
N ASN A 149 3.79 -17.54 -6.92
CA ASN A 149 3.56 -16.26 -7.59
C ASN A 149 3.98 -15.10 -6.69
N GLU A 150 3.75 -15.19 -5.38
CA GLU A 150 4.17 -14.15 -4.45
C GLU A 150 4.70 -14.72 -3.15
N LEU A 151 5.88 -14.27 -2.74
CA LEU A 151 6.44 -14.50 -1.41
C LEU A 151 6.65 -13.14 -0.73
N SER A 152 6.01 -12.93 0.42
CA SER A 152 6.21 -11.74 1.24
C SER A 152 6.81 -12.11 2.60
N ILE A 153 7.91 -11.46 2.98
CA ILE A 153 8.58 -11.65 4.27
C ILE A 153 8.62 -10.31 5.00
N TYR A 154 8.01 -10.28 6.18
CA TYR A 154 8.00 -9.13 7.09
C TYR A 154 8.89 -9.46 8.30
N ALA A 155 10.05 -8.82 8.39
CA ALA A 155 11.03 -9.08 9.44
C ALA A 155 11.93 -7.87 9.68
N ASP A 156 12.54 -7.74 10.85
CA ASP A 156 13.47 -6.61 11.14
C ASP A 156 14.86 -6.81 10.53
N SER A 157 15.31 -8.07 10.36
CA SER A 157 16.62 -8.39 9.77
C SER A 157 16.65 -9.83 9.27
N LEU A 158 17.38 -10.10 8.18
CA LEU A 158 17.76 -11.44 7.74
C LEU A 158 19.27 -11.58 7.88
N THR A 159 19.74 -12.50 8.73
CA THR A 159 21.19 -12.65 8.98
C THR A 159 21.92 -13.30 7.81
N SER A 160 21.25 -14.22 7.11
CA SER A 160 21.83 -14.99 6.01
C SER A 160 21.73 -14.22 4.69
N SER A 161 22.65 -14.49 3.77
CA SER A 161 22.67 -13.81 2.47
C SER A 161 21.48 -14.21 1.60
N PHE A 162 21.07 -13.28 0.74
CA PHE A 162 20.00 -13.47 -0.24
C PHE A 162 20.22 -14.74 -1.07
N GLU A 163 21.44 -14.91 -1.60
CA GLU A 163 21.80 -16.07 -2.43
C GLU A 163 21.69 -17.38 -1.66
N SER A 164 21.97 -17.36 -0.35
CA SER A 164 21.87 -18.53 0.50
C SER A 164 20.40 -18.89 0.77
N ILE A 165 19.56 -17.90 1.09
CA ILE A 165 18.16 -18.13 1.47
C ILE A 165 17.33 -18.62 0.27
N PHE A 166 17.50 -17.97 -0.89
CA PHE A 166 16.62 -18.11 -2.06
C PHE A 166 17.23 -18.90 -3.22
N ASN A 167 18.27 -19.69 -2.98
CA ASN A 167 18.79 -20.57 -4.03
C ASN A 167 17.76 -21.64 -4.42
N ASN A 168 17.80 -22.12 -5.67
CA ASN A 168 16.86 -23.12 -6.21
C ASN A 168 15.37 -22.73 -6.06
N THR A 169 15.02 -21.45 -6.04
CA THR A 169 13.62 -20.99 -5.96
C THR A 169 13.08 -20.61 -7.33
N ASN A 170 11.75 -20.61 -7.49
CA ASN A 170 11.06 -19.96 -8.61
C ASN A 170 9.95 -19.07 -8.04
N ILE A 171 10.21 -17.77 -7.99
CA ILE A 171 9.34 -16.78 -7.35
C ILE A 171 9.06 -15.66 -8.35
N MET A 172 7.79 -15.44 -8.68
CA MET A 172 7.41 -14.35 -9.59
C MET A 172 7.57 -12.98 -8.92
N HIS A 173 7.07 -12.82 -7.69
CA HIS A 173 7.21 -11.60 -6.90
C HIS A 173 7.70 -11.89 -5.48
N LEU A 174 8.87 -11.35 -5.12
CA LEU A 174 9.43 -11.41 -3.78
C LEU A 174 9.36 -10.02 -3.13
N ASN A 175 8.63 -9.92 -2.02
CA ASN A 175 8.56 -8.71 -1.20
C ASN A 175 9.28 -8.96 0.13
N ILE A 176 10.26 -8.11 0.46
CA ILE A 176 10.93 -8.13 1.76
C ILE A 176 10.69 -6.78 2.42
N GLU A 177 10.05 -6.78 3.59
CA GLU A 177 9.71 -5.57 4.32
C GLU A 177 10.37 -5.56 5.71
N GLY A 178 10.96 -4.43 6.06
CA GLY A 178 11.64 -4.18 7.34
C GLY A 178 13.10 -4.64 7.37
N ALA A 179 13.43 -5.70 6.64
CA ALA A 179 14.68 -6.42 6.89
C ALA A 179 15.89 -5.88 6.14
N THR A 180 17.03 -5.79 6.83
CA THR A 180 18.34 -5.78 6.17
C THR A 180 18.60 -7.15 5.55
N VAL A 181 18.96 -7.18 4.27
CA VAL A 181 19.29 -8.40 3.53
C VAL A 181 20.75 -8.31 3.11
N THR A 182 21.55 -9.28 3.51
CA THR A 182 22.97 -9.34 3.14
C THR A 182 23.12 -9.95 1.74
N HIS A 183 24.15 -9.53 1.01
CA HIS A 183 24.53 -10.06 -0.29
C HIS A 183 25.89 -10.76 -0.16
N ASP A 184 26.02 -11.97 -0.71
CA ASP A 184 27.30 -12.69 -0.78
C ASP A 184 27.75 -12.84 -2.24
N PRO A 185 28.71 -12.02 -2.70
CA PRO A 185 29.24 -12.08 -4.06
C PRO A 185 29.82 -13.44 -4.44
N LEU A 186 30.31 -14.23 -3.48
CA LEU A 186 30.90 -15.55 -3.75
C LEU A 186 29.85 -16.58 -4.17
N LEU A 187 28.61 -16.39 -3.71
CA LEU A 187 27.48 -17.27 -4.04
C LEU A 187 26.77 -16.87 -5.34
N LEU A 188 26.98 -15.64 -5.83
CA LEU A 188 26.34 -15.12 -7.03
C LEU A 188 26.54 -16.02 -8.26
N SER A 189 27.76 -16.54 -8.45
CA SER A 189 28.10 -17.46 -9.55
C SER A 189 27.41 -18.84 -9.47
N LYS A 190 26.89 -19.19 -8.28
CA LYS A 190 26.22 -20.47 -7.99
C LYS A 190 24.72 -20.29 -7.76
N PHE A 191 24.22 -19.06 -7.87
CA PHE A 191 22.81 -18.76 -7.65
C PHE A 191 21.99 -19.29 -8.83
N THR A 192 21.05 -20.18 -8.55
CA THR A 192 20.15 -20.82 -9.52
C THR A 192 18.70 -20.36 -9.36
N GLY A 193 18.42 -19.54 -8.35
CA GLY A 193 17.08 -19.02 -8.10
C GLY A 193 16.57 -18.18 -9.26
N GLN A 194 15.29 -18.33 -9.58
CA GLN A 194 14.58 -17.58 -10.61
C GLN A 194 13.60 -16.64 -9.93
N ILE A 195 14.02 -15.40 -9.71
CA ILE A 195 13.19 -14.36 -9.09
C ILE A 195 12.93 -13.27 -10.13
N GLN A 196 11.68 -13.16 -10.60
CA GLN A 196 11.32 -12.20 -11.64
C GLN A 196 11.31 -10.77 -11.10
N SER A 197 10.68 -10.54 -9.94
CA SER A 197 10.65 -9.22 -9.32
C SER A 197 10.95 -9.29 -7.83
N LEU A 198 11.83 -8.40 -7.37
CA LEU A 198 12.12 -8.17 -5.96
C LEU A 198 11.73 -6.75 -5.59
N LYS A 199 11.00 -6.59 -4.50
CA LYS A 199 10.76 -5.32 -3.83
C LYS A 199 11.30 -5.38 -2.41
N VAL A 200 12.19 -4.45 -2.05
CA VAL A 200 12.70 -4.32 -0.69
C VAL A 200 12.19 -3.01 -0.09
N THR A 201 11.43 -3.09 1.00
CA THR A 201 10.86 -1.95 1.71
C THR A 201 11.51 -1.81 3.07
N ARG A 202 12.14 -0.67 3.37
CA ARG A 202 12.84 -0.46 4.65
C ARG A 202 12.68 0.97 5.16
N MET A 203 12.66 1.13 6.49
CA MET A 203 12.91 2.42 7.12
C MET A 203 14.42 2.63 7.26
N ILE A 204 14.97 3.65 6.63
CA ILE A 204 16.42 3.85 6.58
C ILE A 204 16.81 5.31 6.38
N ASP A 205 17.91 5.73 6.98
CA ASP A 205 18.40 7.12 6.87
C ASP A 205 19.18 7.39 5.56
N ILE A 206 19.92 6.40 5.05
CA ILE A 206 20.75 6.53 3.85
C ILE A 206 20.37 5.45 2.85
N VAL A 207 20.08 5.84 1.61
CA VAL A 207 19.82 4.93 0.49
C VAL A 207 21.06 4.90 -0.40
N ASN A 208 21.75 3.77 -0.42
CA ASN A 208 22.95 3.52 -1.23
C ASN A 208 23.08 2.02 -1.55
N SER A 209 24.11 1.63 -2.28
CA SER A 209 24.37 0.24 -2.68
C SER A 209 24.90 -0.67 -1.56
N GLU A 210 25.31 -0.13 -0.42
CA GLU A 210 25.66 -0.92 0.77
C GLU A 210 24.38 -1.41 1.47
N GLU A 211 23.38 -0.54 1.56
CA GLU A 211 22.10 -0.84 2.23
C GLU A 211 21.10 -1.57 1.33
N PHE A 212 21.23 -1.42 0.02
CA PHE A 212 20.41 -2.09 -0.99
C PHE A 212 21.31 -2.70 -2.06
N PRO A 213 22.02 -3.81 -1.78
CA PRO A 213 22.99 -4.40 -2.69
C PRO A 213 22.36 -4.95 -3.99
N PRO A 214 23.16 -5.21 -5.04
CA PRO A 214 22.63 -5.63 -6.33
C PRO A 214 22.30 -7.12 -6.33
N PHE A 215 21.04 -7.46 -6.02
CA PHE A 215 20.58 -8.86 -6.01
C PHE A 215 20.43 -9.46 -7.42
N PRO A 216 20.65 -10.78 -7.59
CA PRO A 216 20.49 -11.51 -8.86
C PRO A 216 19.02 -11.73 -9.24
N VAL A 217 18.32 -10.66 -9.59
CA VAL A 217 16.89 -10.67 -9.96
C VAL A 217 16.69 -9.98 -11.31
N GLN A 218 15.58 -10.25 -11.99
CA GLN A 218 15.31 -9.60 -13.28
C GLN A 218 14.87 -8.13 -13.11
N SER A 219 14.05 -7.86 -12.09
CA SER A 219 13.50 -6.54 -11.78
C SER A 219 13.63 -6.25 -10.29
N TYR A 220 14.21 -5.12 -9.92
CA TYR A 220 14.45 -4.71 -8.54
C TYR A 220 13.80 -3.36 -8.27
N THR A 221 13.00 -3.28 -7.21
CA THR A 221 12.40 -2.05 -6.69
C THR A 221 12.85 -1.79 -5.27
N ILE A 222 13.36 -0.58 -5.03
CA ILE A 222 13.72 -0.09 -3.70
C ILE A 222 12.59 0.80 -3.19
N GLU A 223 12.07 0.52 -2.00
CA GLU A 223 11.15 1.40 -1.29
C GLU A 223 11.76 1.82 0.05
N ALA A 224 12.19 3.08 0.13
CA ALA A 224 12.86 3.63 1.30
C ALA A 224 11.96 4.63 2.01
N HIS A 225 11.68 4.35 3.28
CA HIS A 225 10.97 5.23 4.19
C HIS A 225 11.96 5.94 5.11
N LYS A 226 11.68 7.18 5.51
CA LYS A 226 12.53 7.96 6.44
C LYS A 226 13.94 8.32 5.94
N MET A 227 14.15 8.24 4.63
CA MET A 227 15.42 8.60 3.99
C MET A 227 15.81 10.05 4.30
N ARG A 228 17.06 10.29 4.67
CA ARG A 228 17.65 11.64 4.78
C ARG A 228 18.65 11.92 3.65
N LYS A 229 19.31 10.88 3.15
CA LYS A 229 20.31 10.98 2.08
C LYS A 229 20.10 9.87 1.06
N LEU A 230 20.16 10.21 -0.22
CA LEU A 230 20.29 9.29 -1.34
C LEU A 230 21.67 9.47 -1.95
N ASP A 231 22.40 8.38 -2.10
CA ASP A 231 23.63 8.32 -2.88
C ASP A 231 23.37 7.56 -4.19
N ALA A 232 22.74 8.25 -5.15
CA ALA A 232 22.34 7.64 -6.41
C ALA A 232 23.52 7.16 -7.27
N LEU A 233 24.71 7.77 -7.12
CA LEU A 233 25.94 7.33 -7.80
C LEU A 233 26.40 5.95 -7.34
N SER A 234 26.05 5.54 -6.12
CA SER A 234 26.39 4.20 -5.64
C SER A 234 25.69 3.08 -6.43
N PHE A 235 24.64 3.40 -7.19
CA PHE A 235 23.86 2.46 -8.00
C PHE A 235 24.31 2.32 -9.46
N LEU A 236 25.38 2.98 -9.92
CA LEU A 236 25.77 3.05 -11.35
C LEU A 236 25.73 1.74 -12.14
N ASN A 237 25.96 0.60 -11.48
CA ASN A 237 26.00 -0.72 -12.12
C ASN A 237 24.70 -1.54 -11.99
N TYR A 238 23.61 -0.95 -11.48
CA TYR A 238 22.36 -1.65 -11.18
C TYR A 238 21.52 -1.80 -12.44
N LYS A 239 21.83 -2.83 -13.23
CA LYS A 239 21.09 -3.15 -14.45
C LYS A 239 19.67 -3.62 -14.15
N GLN A 240 19.42 -4.18 -12.98
CA GLN A 240 18.13 -4.72 -12.57
C GLN A 240 17.23 -3.70 -11.88
N LEU A 241 17.73 -2.50 -11.51
CA LEU A 241 16.91 -1.52 -10.81
C LEU A 241 15.90 -0.90 -11.77
N THR A 242 14.62 -1.20 -11.55
CA THR A 242 13.49 -0.78 -12.40
C THR A 242 12.58 0.22 -11.69
N GLY A 243 12.57 0.23 -10.36
CA GLY A 243 11.74 1.08 -9.52
C GLY A 243 12.49 1.70 -8.35
N LEU A 244 12.23 2.98 -8.07
CA LEU A 244 12.72 3.67 -6.88
C LEU A 244 11.59 4.47 -6.23
N ASN A 245 11.19 4.06 -5.03
CA ASN A 245 10.15 4.70 -4.24
C ASN A 245 10.77 5.32 -2.98
N ILE A 246 10.72 6.64 -2.88
CA ILE A 246 11.21 7.38 -1.72
C ILE A 246 10.02 7.99 -0.99
N VAL A 247 9.87 7.62 0.29
CA VAL A 247 8.79 8.09 1.16
C VAL A 247 9.41 8.85 2.33
N GLN A 248 9.47 10.17 2.21
CA GLN A 248 9.96 11.03 3.28
C GLN A 248 9.35 12.43 3.20
N PRO A 249 8.49 12.82 4.16
CA PRO A 249 7.85 14.13 4.18
C PRO A 249 8.85 15.29 4.08
N ASP A 250 9.90 15.28 4.90
CA ASP A 250 10.74 16.46 5.14
C ASP A 250 12.00 16.53 4.24
N VAL A 251 12.03 15.80 3.12
CA VAL A 251 13.17 15.82 2.19
C VAL A 251 12.90 16.72 0.99
N SER A 252 13.91 17.51 0.64
CA SER A 252 13.98 18.18 -0.65
C SER A 252 14.75 17.31 -1.64
N ILE A 253 14.08 16.91 -2.72
CA ILE A 253 14.70 16.26 -3.86
C ILE A 253 15.36 17.34 -4.71
N THR A 254 16.69 17.26 -4.86
CA THR A 254 17.50 18.25 -5.60
C THR A 254 18.27 17.56 -6.73
N PRO A 255 18.77 18.30 -7.74
CA PRO A 255 19.61 17.75 -8.80
C PRO A 255 20.77 16.88 -8.26
N LYS A 256 21.40 17.32 -7.16
CA LYS A 256 22.50 16.59 -6.52
C LYS A 256 22.09 15.22 -5.97
N VAL A 257 20.86 15.11 -5.45
CA VAL A 257 20.32 13.89 -4.82
C VAL A 257 20.03 12.81 -5.88
N LEU A 258 19.59 13.22 -7.07
CA LEU A 258 19.27 12.31 -8.19
C LEU A 258 20.44 12.13 -9.17
N ASN A 259 21.57 12.80 -8.93
CA ASN A 259 22.76 12.65 -9.77
C ASN A 259 23.23 11.20 -9.77
N GLY A 260 23.45 10.63 -10.97
CA GLY A 260 23.80 9.23 -11.17
C GLY A 260 22.64 8.35 -11.64
N LEU A 261 21.38 8.73 -11.36
CA LEU A 261 20.22 7.97 -11.86
C LEU A 261 20.12 8.00 -13.40
N GLU A 262 20.75 8.97 -14.05
CA GLU A 262 20.79 9.08 -15.52
C GLU A 262 21.44 7.87 -16.21
N ASN A 263 22.30 7.14 -15.49
CA ASN A 263 23.00 5.96 -16.00
C ASN A 263 22.17 4.68 -15.83
N LEU A 264 21.05 4.74 -15.12
CA LEU A 264 20.19 3.58 -14.83
C LEU A 264 19.15 3.41 -15.92
N SER A 265 19.57 2.97 -17.11
CA SER A 265 18.70 2.86 -18.29
C SER A 265 17.44 2.00 -18.13
N ASN A 266 17.42 1.11 -17.13
CA ASN A 266 16.28 0.26 -16.82
C ASN A 266 15.35 0.82 -15.74
N LEU A 267 15.70 1.95 -15.10
CA LEU A 267 14.86 2.63 -14.12
C LEU A 267 13.67 3.27 -14.83
N ARG A 268 12.49 2.64 -14.72
CA ARG A 268 11.28 3.07 -15.44
C ARG A 268 10.26 3.74 -14.54
N SER A 269 10.29 3.45 -13.24
CA SER A 269 9.32 3.96 -12.28
C SER A 269 10.02 4.67 -11.14
N ILE A 270 9.58 5.89 -10.85
CA ILE A 270 10.00 6.63 -9.67
C ILE A 270 8.77 7.11 -8.89
N SER A 271 8.84 7.02 -7.58
CA SER A 271 7.83 7.54 -6.68
C SER A 271 8.48 8.44 -5.63
N PHE A 272 7.95 9.66 -5.48
CA PHE A 272 8.41 10.62 -4.49
C PHE A 272 7.25 11.09 -3.63
N ASP A 273 7.29 10.74 -2.34
CA ASP A 273 6.45 11.37 -1.32
C ASP A 273 7.34 12.29 -0.48
N ALA A 274 7.57 13.50 -0.99
CA ALA A 274 8.54 14.47 -0.50
C ALA A 274 7.98 15.89 -0.57
N GLU A 275 8.35 16.78 0.37
CA GLU A 275 7.82 18.14 0.43
C GLU A 275 8.18 19.02 -0.78
N ARG A 276 9.41 18.90 -1.27
CA ARG A 276 9.94 19.76 -2.33
C ARG A 276 10.71 18.97 -3.37
N ILE A 277 10.36 19.16 -4.64
CA ILE A 277 11.16 18.76 -5.79
C ILE A 277 11.69 20.04 -6.45
N ALA A 278 12.99 20.31 -6.25
CA ALA A 278 13.65 21.53 -6.68
C ALA A 278 13.90 21.56 -8.21
N ASP A 279 14.23 22.73 -8.71
CA ASP A 279 14.45 23.05 -10.11
C ASP A 279 15.53 22.14 -10.72
N GLY A 280 15.24 21.59 -11.90
CA GLY A 280 16.12 20.67 -12.63
C GLY A 280 16.37 19.32 -11.94
N ALA A 281 15.74 19.00 -10.80
CA ALA A 281 15.98 17.76 -10.08
C ALA A 281 15.71 16.53 -10.96
N LEU A 282 14.61 16.56 -11.71
CA LEU A 282 14.18 15.43 -12.53
C LEU A 282 14.91 15.30 -13.88
N LYS A 283 15.84 16.22 -14.20
CA LYS A 283 16.63 16.19 -15.44
C LYS A 283 17.47 14.91 -15.57
N TYR A 284 17.90 14.34 -14.45
CA TYR A 284 18.68 13.09 -14.40
C TYR A 284 17.83 11.84 -14.61
N VAL A 285 16.51 11.95 -14.63
CA VAL A 285 15.58 10.82 -14.76
C VAL A 285 14.65 10.99 -15.96
N LYS A 286 15.11 11.69 -17.01
CA LYS A 286 14.33 11.98 -18.22
C LYS A 286 13.73 10.77 -18.95
N HIS A 287 14.28 9.58 -18.71
CA HIS A 287 13.89 8.31 -19.35
C HIS A 287 12.79 7.56 -18.59
N ILE A 288 12.36 8.03 -17.41
CA ILE A 288 11.32 7.35 -16.63
C ILE A 288 9.98 7.38 -17.39
N GLN A 289 9.23 6.30 -17.23
CA GLN A 289 7.94 6.08 -17.85
C GLN A 289 6.81 6.35 -16.87
N THR A 290 7.03 6.06 -15.58
CA THR A 290 6.05 6.25 -14.50
C THR A 290 6.63 7.17 -13.44
N LEU A 291 5.87 8.21 -13.10
CA LEU A 291 6.12 9.10 -11.97
C LEU A 291 4.92 9.07 -11.05
N ILE A 292 5.16 8.78 -9.77
CA ILE A 292 4.14 8.85 -8.72
C ILE A 292 4.54 9.97 -7.75
N LEU A 293 3.62 10.88 -7.48
CA LEU A 293 3.81 11.98 -6.53
C LEU A 293 2.94 11.74 -5.31
N GLY A 294 3.57 11.79 -4.15
CA GLY A 294 2.94 11.52 -2.86
C GLY A 294 2.27 12.72 -2.23
N SER A 295 1.61 12.46 -1.10
CA SER A 295 0.79 13.42 -0.38
C SER A 295 1.53 14.59 0.27
N TYR A 296 2.82 14.46 0.53
CA TYR A 296 3.60 15.53 1.17
C TYR A 296 4.07 16.61 0.20
N LEU A 297 3.91 16.41 -1.12
CA LEU A 297 4.34 17.37 -2.11
C LEU A 297 3.67 18.74 -1.88
N LYS A 298 4.49 19.77 -1.69
CA LYS A 298 4.06 21.18 -1.63
C LYS A 298 4.62 22.01 -2.78
N MET A 299 5.82 21.65 -3.24
CA MET A 299 6.49 22.39 -4.31
C MET A 299 7.11 21.45 -5.35
N LEU A 300 6.76 21.68 -6.61
CA LEU A 300 7.34 21.02 -7.77
C LEU A 300 7.57 22.09 -8.83
N ASP A 301 8.83 22.27 -9.19
CA ASP A 301 9.22 23.23 -10.20
C ASP A 301 8.85 22.80 -11.62
N SER A 302 8.52 23.79 -12.45
CA SER A 302 8.11 23.60 -13.84
C SER A 302 9.22 23.04 -14.73
N GLU A 303 10.48 23.45 -14.55
CA GLU A 303 11.61 22.94 -15.33
C GLU A 303 11.83 21.45 -15.03
N SER A 304 11.69 21.08 -13.75
CA SER A 304 11.77 19.70 -13.30
C SER A 304 10.76 18.80 -14.02
N ILE A 305 9.46 19.09 -13.95
CA ILE A 305 8.45 18.22 -14.58
C ILE A 305 8.56 18.23 -16.11
N ASN A 306 8.85 19.37 -16.72
CA ASN A 306 9.01 19.51 -18.18
C ASN A 306 10.21 18.71 -18.73
N SER A 307 11.20 18.39 -17.91
CA SER A 307 12.34 17.55 -18.32
C SER A 307 11.99 16.08 -18.59
N LEU A 308 10.80 15.63 -18.17
CA LEU A 308 10.34 14.25 -18.27
C LEU A 308 9.69 13.95 -19.63
N ILE A 309 10.52 13.88 -20.67
CA ILE A 309 10.07 13.70 -22.06
C ILE A 309 9.51 12.30 -22.35
N SER A 310 9.95 11.28 -21.60
CA SER A 310 9.55 9.88 -21.78
C SER A 310 8.40 9.45 -20.87
N LEU A 311 7.85 10.37 -20.08
CA LEU A 311 6.79 10.05 -19.13
C LEU A 311 5.51 9.62 -19.88
N GLN A 312 5.03 8.43 -19.52
CA GLN A 312 3.82 7.79 -20.04
C GLN A 312 2.71 7.74 -19.00
N GLN A 313 3.07 7.66 -17.73
CA GLN A 313 2.16 7.59 -16.61
C GLN A 313 2.55 8.60 -15.51
N LEU A 314 1.59 9.43 -15.12
CA LEU A 314 1.70 10.34 -13.99
C LEU A 314 0.59 10.03 -12.99
N ASP A 315 0.97 9.61 -11.78
CA ASP A 315 0.03 9.35 -10.69
C ASP A 315 0.15 10.43 -9.63
N VAL A 316 -0.91 11.24 -9.50
CA VAL A 316 -1.04 12.32 -8.52
C VAL A 316 -2.24 12.08 -7.62
N ARG A 317 -2.76 10.85 -7.53
CA ARG A 317 -3.93 10.48 -6.71
C ARG A 317 -3.78 10.85 -5.24
N TYR A 318 -2.54 10.88 -4.76
CA TYR A 318 -2.23 11.15 -3.36
C TYR A 318 -1.92 12.63 -3.08
N VAL A 319 -1.72 13.45 -4.12
CA VAL A 319 -1.33 14.86 -3.96
C VAL A 319 -2.51 15.69 -3.47
N GLN A 320 -2.30 16.46 -2.41
CA GLN A 320 -3.28 17.42 -1.90
C GLN A 320 -3.13 18.77 -2.62
N PHE A 321 -3.87 18.97 -3.71
CA PHE A 321 -3.80 20.18 -4.53
C PHE A 321 -4.02 21.48 -3.74
N SER A 322 -4.87 21.45 -2.71
CA SER A 322 -5.14 22.60 -1.82
C SER A 322 -3.93 23.04 -1.00
N THR A 323 -2.91 22.19 -0.88
CA THR A 323 -1.66 22.45 -0.13
C THR A 323 -0.48 22.81 -1.01
N LEU A 324 -0.62 22.64 -2.33
CA LEU A 324 0.43 22.98 -3.29
C LEU A 324 0.61 24.49 -3.38
N GLN A 325 1.84 24.94 -3.62
CA GLN A 325 2.08 26.33 -3.98
C GLN A 325 1.43 26.67 -5.32
N ALA A 326 0.93 27.89 -5.47
CA ALA A 326 0.17 28.31 -6.66
C ALA A 326 0.93 28.07 -7.98
N ASN A 327 2.24 28.37 -8.01
CA ASN A 327 3.10 28.10 -9.17
C ASN A 327 3.21 26.60 -9.49
N THR A 328 3.31 25.76 -8.47
CA THR A 328 3.40 24.30 -8.60
C THR A 328 2.12 23.72 -9.18
N SER A 329 0.97 24.14 -8.66
CA SER A 329 -0.31 23.66 -9.15
C SER A 329 -0.56 24.08 -10.61
N CYS A 330 -0.20 25.32 -10.96
CA CYS A 330 -0.24 25.79 -12.35
C CYS A 330 0.66 24.96 -13.27
N ALA A 331 1.92 24.76 -12.87
CA ALA A 331 2.90 24.03 -13.66
C ALA A 331 2.49 22.57 -13.88
N LEU A 332 1.97 21.91 -12.85
CA LEU A 332 1.46 20.54 -12.94
C LEU A 332 0.24 20.44 -13.85
N ALA A 333 -0.71 21.38 -13.75
CA ALA A 333 -1.90 21.41 -14.59
C ALA A 333 -1.56 21.67 -16.07
N ASP A 334 -0.67 22.62 -16.34
CA ASP A 334 -0.17 22.92 -17.69
C ASP A 334 0.60 21.74 -18.29
N TYR A 335 1.49 21.10 -17.52
CA TYR A 335 2.19 19.89 -17.95
C TYR A 335 1.21 18.76 -18.33
N ILE A 336 0.23 18.47 -17.45
CA ILE A 336 -0.80 17.45 -17.70
C ILE A 336 -1.57 17.78 -18.99
N ASN A 337 -2.02 19.02 -19.16
CA ASN A 337 -2.79 19.45 -20.33
C ASN A 337 -1.99 19.22 -21.62
N ARG A 338 -0.74 19.70 -21.68
CA ARG A 338 0.13 19.56 -22.87
C ARG A 338 0.47 18.10 -23.18
N ARG A 339 0.77 17.30 -22.15
CA ARG A 339 1.29 15.93 -22.33
C ARG A 339 0.20 14.89 -22.53
N ARG A 340 -1.02 15.13 -22.06
CA ARG A 340 -2.14 14.20 -22.28
C ARG A 340 -2.46 14.04 -23.76
N MET A 341 -2.40 15.12 -24.54
CA MET A 341 -2.55 15.06 -26.00
C MET A 341 -1.48 14.21 -26.69
N LEU A 342 -0.37 13.93 -25.99
CA LEU A 342 0.74 13.09 -26.44
C LEU A 342 0.71 11.68 -25.84
N GLY A 343 -0.42 11.25 -25.27
CA GLY A 343 -0.61 9.90 -24.73
C GLY A 343 -0.21 9.71 -23.26
N LEU A 344 0.02 10.79 -22.50
CA LEU A 344 0.22 10.69 -21.05
C LEU A 344 -1.05 10.19 -20.37
N THR A 345 -0.96 9.07 -19.66
CA THR A 345 -1.99 8.58 -18.75
C THR A 345 -1.83 9.26 -17.39
N VAL A 346 -2.89 9.89 -16.89
CA VAL A 346 -2.86 10.63 -15.63
C VAL A 346 -3.88 10.05 -14.67
N TYR A 347 -3.44 9.76 -13.44
CA TYR A 347 -4.31 9.33 -12.35
C TYR A 347 -4.50 10.47 -11.36
N LEU A 348 -5.73 10.96 -11.23
CA LEU A 348 -6.10 12.07 -10.35
C LEU A 348 -6.82 11.58 -9.08
N PRO A 349 -6.79 12.36 -7.99
CA PRO A 349 -7.57 12.06 -6.79
C PRO A 349 -9.06 11.86 -7.11
N GLN A 350 -9.66 10.79 -6.58
CA GLN A 350 -11.07 10.47 -6.80
C GLN A 350 -12.03 11.42 -6.05
N GLU A 351 -11.57 11.98 -4.93
CA GLU A 351 -12.33 12.87 -4.08
C GLU A 351 -11.72 14.28 -4.11
N ASN A 352 -12.57 15.29 -4.25
CA ASN A 352 -12.19 16.69 -4.15
C ASN A 352 -12.90 17.33 -2.94
N ILE A 353 -12.47 16.95 -1.73
CA ILE A 353 -13.13 17.36 -0.48
C ILE A 353 -13.14 18.89 -0.34
N ASP A 354 -12.05 19.55 -0.77
CA ASP A 354 -11.87 21.00 -0.65
C ASP A 354 -12.46 21.78 -1.85
N CYS A 355 -13.04 21.07 -2.83
CA CYS A 355 -13.50 21.64 -4.10
C CYS A 355 -12.43 22.52 -4.78
N ASP A 356 -11.18 22.06 -4.77
CA ASP A 356 -10.03 22.71 -5.39
C ASP A 356 -10.29 22.91 -6.89
N CYS A 357 -10.24 24.15 -7.37
CA CYS A 357 -10.54 24.46 -8.76
C CYS A 357 -9.60 23.78 -9.76
N ILE A 358 -8.34 23.55 -9.39
CA ILE A 358 -7.35 22.95 -10.29
C ILE A 358 -7.69 21.48 -10.46
N LEU A 359 -8.08 20.81 -9.38
CA LEU A 359 -8.58 19.44 -9.48
C LEU A 359 -9.89 19.38 -10.27
N VAL A 360 -10.82 20.34 -10.10
CA VAL A 360 -12.03 20.44 -10.96
C VAL A 360 -11.65 20.62 -12.43
N PHE A 361 -10.69 21.50 -12.73
CA PHE A 361 -10.18 21.73 -14.08
C PHE A 361 -9.56 20.47 -14.67
N LEU A 362 -8.66 19.82 -13.94
CA LEU A 362 -8.02 18.57 -14.33
C LEU A 362 -9.06 17.46 -14.56
N ASN A 363 -10.04 17.31 -13.67
CA ASN A 363 -11.11 16.33 -13.82
C ASN A 363 -12.01 16.64 -15.04
N ASN A 364 -12.32 17.90 -15.31
CA ASN A 364 -13.07 18.29 -16.50
C ASN A 364 -12.28 18.09 -17.79
N MET A 365 -10.95 18.13 -17.72
CA MET A 365 -10.14 17.71 -18.85
C MET A 365 -10.23 16.20 -19.01
N ILE A 366 -9.97 15.42 -17.95
CA ILE A 366 -9.83 13.96 -18.02
C ILE A 366 -11.15 13.24 -18.33
N ASP A 367 -12.22 13.59 -17.62
CA ASP A 367 -13.55 13.00 -17.78
C ASP A 367 -14.40 13.84 -18.75
N ASP A 368 -15.47 13.27 -19.31
CA ASP A 368 -16.48 13.96 -20.14
C ASP A 368 -17.34 15.00 -19.36
N GLY A 369 -16.79 15.61 -18.29
CA GLY A 369 -17.42 16.70 -17.53
C GLY A 369 -18.35 16.28 -16.39
N LEU A 370 -18.50 14.98 -16.09
CA LEU A 370 -19.45 14.48 -15.07
C LEU A 370 -19.12 14.90 -13.62
N GLN A 371 -17.86 15.18 -13.30
CA GLN A 371 -17.47 15.60 -11.94
C GLN A 371 -17.82 17.04 -11.59
N SER A 372 -18.05 17.90 -12.58
CA SER A 372 -18.39 19.32 -12.39
C SER A 372 -19.66 19.52 -11.54
N ILE A 373 -20.57 18.55 -11.56
CA ILE A 373 -21.90 18.61 -10.91
C ILE A 373 -21.80 18.51 -9.37
N LYS A 374 -20.77 17.85 -8.83
CA LYS A 374 -20.66 17.64 -7.36
C LYS A 374 -20.29 18.90 -6.60
N CYS A 375 -19.38 19.72 -7.13
CA CYS A 375 -18.91 20.94 -6.45
C CYS A 375 -19.94 22.09 -6.47
N GLN A 376 -20.89 22.07 -7.40
CA GLN A 376 -21.94 23.10 -7.51
C GLN A 376 -23.04 22.98 -6.43
N SER A 377 -23.17 21.83 -5.76
CA SER A 377 -24.30 21.53 -4.88
C SER A 377 -24.15 21.97 -3.42
N ILE A 378 -22.98 22.48 -3.01
CA ILE A 378 -22.68 22.80 -1.60
C ILE A 378 -22.34 24.29 -1.47
N ASN A 379 -23.32 25.19 -1.67
CA ASN A 379 -23.42 26.59 -1.17
C ASN A 379 -22.16 27.50 -1.07
N ASN A 380 -21.05 27.19 -1.73
CA ASN A 380 -19.82 27.99 -1.70
C ASN A 380 -19.53 28.54 -3.09
N ASP A 381 -19.69 29.85 -3.25
CA ASP A 381 -19.28 30.65 -4.42
C ASP A 381 -17.77 30.56 -4.76
N ARG A 382 -17.01 29.69 -4.09
CA ARG A 382 -15.56 29.52 -4.25
C ARG A 382 -15.17 28.69 -5.49
N CYS A 383 -16.12 28.01 -6.11
CA CYS A 383 -15.85 27.08 -7.22
C CYS A 383 -16.40 27.56 -8.56
N LEU A 384 -16.71 28.86 -8.70
CA LEU A 384 -16.91 29.44 -10.01
C LEU A 384 -15.55 29.46 -10.72
N PHE A 385 -15.45 28.82 -11.90
CA PHE A 385 -14.23 28.83 -12.71
C PHE A 385 -13.64 30.24 -12.90
N SER A 386 -14.51 31.25 -12.96
CA SER A 386 -14.16 32.67 -13.11
C SER A 386 -13.52 33.30 -11.86
N SER A 387 -13.71 32.74 -10.66
CA SER A 387 -13.14 33.25 -9.41
C SER A 387 -11.79 32.62 -9.04
N CYS A 388 -11.33 31.62 -9.80
CA CYS A 388 -10.07 30.99 -9.49
C CYS A 388 -8.89 31.83 -10.00
N TYR A 389 -8.25 32.55 -9.09
CA TYR A 389 -7.06 33.37 -9.35
C TYR A 389 -5.96 32.59 -10.07
N THR A 390 -5.86 31.28 -9.81
CA THR A 390 -4.93 30.38 -10.46
C THR A 390 -5.18 30.21 -11.96
N TRP A 391 -6.41 30.39 -12.42
CA TRP A 391 -6.73 30.39 -13.86
C TRP A 391 -6.07 31.57 -14.56
N ARG A 392 -6.01 32.75 -13.93
CA ARG A 392 -5.20 33.87 -14.47
C ARG A 392 -3.71 33.51 -14.49
N CYS A 393 -3.20 32.81 -13.49
CA CYS A 393 -1.79 32.36 -13.51
C CYS A 393 -1.51 31.32 -14.60
N CYS A 394 -2.43 30.41 -14.92
CA CYS A 394 -2.29 29.48 -16.04
C CYS A 394 -2.45 30.19 -17.40
N VAL A 395 -3.37 31.15 -17.51
CA VAL A 395 -3.61 31.92 -18.75
C VAL A 395 -2.51 32.95 -19.03
N ILE A 396 -1.84 33.49 -18.00
CA ILE A 396 -0.72 34.45 -18.20
C ILE A 396 0.52 33.77 -18.81
N ILE A 397 0.69 32.45 -18.65
CA ILE A 397 1.83 31.72 -19.26
C ILE A 397 1.69 31.63 -20.79
N GLU A 398 0.49 31.79 -21.37
CA GLU A 398 0.31 31.85 -22.83
C GLU A 398 0.69 33.22 -23.43
N ASN A 399 0.79 34.30 -22.63
CA ASN A 399 0.92 35.67 -23.15
C ASN A 399 2.26 36.37 -22.82
N SER A 400 3.27 35.68 -22.28
CA SER A 400 4.57 36.30 -21.94
C SER A 400 5.68 36.05 -22.98
N ASN A 401 5.34 35.70 -24.22
CA ASN A 401 6.31 35.51 -25.30
C ASN A 401 6.35 36.64 -26.35
N ASP A 402 5.54 37.68 -26.21
CA ASP A 402 5.57 38.84 -27.12
C ASP A 402 5.89 40.11 -26.34
N ASP A 403 7.15 40.54 -26.44
CA ASP A 403 7.59 41.94 -26.66
C ASP A 403 9.08 42.03 -26.28
N VAL A 404 9.93 41.52 -27.17
CA VAL A 404 11.31 42.00 -27.32
C VAL A 404 11.33 42.73 -28.65
N ASP A 405 11.60 44.03 -28.56
CA ASP A 405 11.57 45.02 -29.64
C ASP A 405 12.26 44.57 -30.93
N GLU A 406 11.49 44.56 -32.02
CA GLU A 406 11.96 44.32 -33.38
C GLU A 406 12.45 45.64 -34.01
N GLU A 407 13.75 45.93 -33.87
CA GLU A 407 14.44 46.86 -34.76
C GLU A 407 14.82 46.17 -36.07
N SER A 408 14.11 46.56 -37.13
CA SER A 408 14.42 46.51 -38.55
C SER A 408 15.66 45.72 -39.01
N PHE A 409 15.44 44.61 -39.72
CA PHE A 409 16.33 44.19 -40.79
C PHE A 409 15.55 43.69 -42.01
N THR A 410 15.64 44.45 -43.09
CA THR A 410 15.24 44.07 -44.44
C THR A 410 16.12 42.93 -44.95
N SER A 411 15.51 41.81 -45.38
CA SER A 411 16.20 40.86 -46.26
C SER A 411 15.32 40.37 -47.41
N THR A 412 15.86 40.60 -48.59
CA THR A 412 15.53 40.18 -49.95
C THR A 412 14.97 38.76 -50.10
N LEU A 413 13.91 38.70 -50.89
CA LEU A 413 13.24 37.53 -51.47
C LEU A 413 14.17 36.80 -52.47
N SER A 414 14.41 35.50 -52.27
CA SER A 414 14.90 34.62 -53.34
C SER A 414 14.09 33.33 -53.36
N THR A 415 13.31 33.20 -54.42
CA THR A 415 12.45 32.07 -54.78
C THR A 415 13.31 30.83 -55.09
N ILE A 416 13.08 29.73 -54.37
CA ILE A 416 13.55 28.40 -54.77
C ILE A 416 12.35 27.47 -54.85
N THR A 417 11.98 27.14 -56.07
CA THR A 417 10.99 26.12 -56.43
C THR A 417 11.59 24.74 -56.13
N THR A 418 10.96 23.96 -55.24
CA THR A 418 11.29 22.54 -55.08
C THR A 418 10.04 21.70 -55.27
N THR A 419 10.11 20.85 -56.30
CA THR A 419 9.16 19.82 -56.70
C THR A 419 8.85 18.84 -55.57
N ALA A 420 7.56 18.65 -55.29
CA ALA A 420 7.05 17.65 -54.37
C ALA A 420 7.10 16.26 -55.02
N THR A 421 7.79 15.32 -54.38
CA THR A 421 7.74 13.88 -54.67
C THR A 421 6.81 13.24 -53.66
N THR A 422 5.67 12.74 -54.13
CA THR A 422 4.65 12.06 -53.34
C THR A 422 5.13 10.64 -52.98
N THR A 423 5.49 10.41 -51.72
CA THR A 423 5.68 9.07 -51.17
C THR A 423 4.44 8.65 -50.39
N THR A 424 3.72 7.67 -50.93
CA THR A 424 2.62 6.96 -50.29
C THR A 424 3.11 6.27 -49.01
N THR A 425 2.61 6.73 -47.86
CA THR A 425 2.78 6.07 -46.57
C THR A 425 1.69 5.03 -46.37
N THR A 426 2.11 3.76 -46.31
CA THR A 426 1.28 2.61 -45.96
C THR A 426 0.94 2.67 -44.47
N THR A 427 -0.34 2.86 -44.15
CA THR A 427 -0.88 2.76 -42.80
C THR A 427 -0.82 1.32 -42.31
N TYR A 428 0.13 1.01 -41.43
CA TYR A 428 0.10 -0.20 -40.61
C TYR A 428 -0.83 0.01 -39.42
N PHE A 429 -1.97 -0.66 -39.44
CA PHE A 429 -2.77 -0.90 -38.24
C PHE A 429 -1.96 -1.80 -37.30
N ILE A 430 -1.44 -1.22 -36.22
CA ILE A 430 -0.89 -1.98 -35.10
C ILE A 430 -2.07 -2.33 -34.19
N ASN A 431 -2.39 -3.61 -34.17
CA ASN A 431 -3.33 -4.22 -33.24
C ASN A 431 -2.67 -4.25 -31.85
N PRO A 432 -3.23 -3.62 -30.80
CA PRO A 432 -2.64 -3.65 -29.48
C PRO A 432 -3.00 -4.98 -28.82
N GLU A 433 -2.22 -6.03 -29.09
CA GLU A 433 -2.23 -7.22 -28.24
C GLU A 433 -1.57 -6.89 -26.89
N GLU A 434 -2.33 -7.23 -25.85
CA GLU A 434 -2.05 -7.22 -24.43
C GLU A 434 -0.57 -7.44 -24.05
N SER A 435 0.17 -6.35 -23.81
CA SER A 435 1.34 -6.41 -22.95
C SER A 435 0.87 -6.24 -21.50
N VAL A 436 0.71 -7.37 -20.80
CA VAL A 436 0.42 -7.44 -19.37
C VAL A 436 1.66 -6.99 -18.59
N ASN A 437 1.98 -5.70 -18.63
CA ASN A 437 2.82 -5.03 -17.64
C ASN A 437 1.92 -4.46 -16.56
N GLN A 438 1.23 -5.34 -15.82
CA GLN A 438 0.54 -4.95 -14.58
C GLN A 438 1.61 -4.72 -13.50
N PHE A 439 2.31 -3.59 -13.58
CA PHE A 439 2.85 -2.99 -12.37
C PHE A 439 1.65 -2.54 -11.54
N SER A 440 1.22 -3.40 -10.60
CA SER A 440 0.28 -3.01 -9.57
C SER A 440 0.85 -1.76 -8.90
N THR A 441 0.19 -0.61 -9.08
CA THR A 441 0.62 0.66 -8.47
C THR A 441 0.79 0.41 -6.98
N PRO A 442 2.00 0.59 -6.40
CA PRO A 442 2.20 0.35 -4.98
C PRO A 442 1.23 1.25 -4.22
N LEU A 443 0.37 0.64 -3.40
CA LEU A 443 -0.43 1.40 -2.45
C LEU A 443 0.60 2.08 -1.53
N MET A 444 0.75 3.40 -1.63
CA MET A 444 1.54 4.18 -0.67
C MET A 444 0.81 4.13 0.66
N LYS A 445 0.99 3.01 1.37
CA LYS A 445 0.46 2.81 2.69
C LYS A 445 1.33 3.68 3.60
N ARG A 446 0.73 4.75 4.12
CA ARG A 446 1.34 5.56 5.16
C ARG A 446 1.79 4.63 6.28
N LEU A 447 3.09 4.34 6.37
CA LEU A 447 3.67 3.74 7.56
C LEU A 447 3.56 4.83 8.62
N ILE A 448 2.46 4.80 9.38
CA ILE A 448 2.31 5.64 10.56
C ILE A 448 3.50 5.25 11.45
N PRO A 449 4.46 6.15 11.68
CA PRO A 449 5.60 5.80 12.51
C PRO A 449 5.05 5.37 13.87
N GLU A 450 5.44 4.17 14.34
CA GLU A 450 5.32 3.78 15.74
C GLU A 450 6.19 4.73 16.56
N ALA A 451 5.70 5.95 16.76
CA ALA A 451 6.18 6.78 17.82
C ALA A 451 5.82 6.03 19.11
N LYS A 452 6.83 5.65 19.89
CA LYS A 452 6.68 5.47 21.34
C LYS A 452 6.21 6.80 21.92
N THR A 453 4.94 7.12 21.70
CA THR A 453 4.25 8.28 22.23
C THR A 453 3.60 7.81 23.51
N TYR A 454 4.29 8.07 24.62
CA TYR A 454 3.60 8.26 25.88
C TYR A 454 2.60 9.39 25.68
N GLY A 455 1.31 9.05 25.70
CA GLY A 455 0.16 9.94 25.88
C GLY A 455 0.07 11.15 24.94
N SER A 456 -0.62 11.03 23.81
CA SER A 456 -1.33 12.17 23.19
C SER A 456 -2.30 11.68 22.12
N THR A 457 -3.56 11.50 22.53
CA THR A 457 -4.80 11.77 21.78
C THR A 457 -4.78 11.60 20.25
N ASN A 458 -4.83 10.37 19.78
CA ASN A 458 -5.62 10.04 18.60
C ASN A 458 -6.76 9.14 19.04
N TYR A 459 -7.96 9.69 18.94
CA TYR A 459 -9.20 9.00 19.20
C TYR A 459 -9.20 7.71 18.40
N LEU A 460 -9.18 6.57 19.09
CA LEU A 460 -10.02 5.47 18.64
C LEU A 460 -11.37 6.13 18.35
N ILE A 461 -11.83 6.08 17.10
CA ILE A 461 -13.26 6.06 16.85
C ILE A 461 -13.71 4.70 17.40
N VAL A 462 -13.65 4.57 18.73
CA VAL A 462 -14.52 3.71 19.48
C VAL A 462 -15.87 4.17 18.99
N SER A 463 -16.52 3.34 18.19
CA SER A 463 -17.89 3.61 17.82
C SER A 463 -18.61 3.92 19.13
N TRP A 464 -18.98 5.19 19.34
CA TRP A 464 -19.65 5.60 20.56
C TRP A 464 -21.05 4.98 20.61
N ILE A 465 -21.49 4.37 19.50
CA ILE A 465 -22.77 3.70 19.32
C ILE A 465 -22.95 2.57 20.35
N PRO A 466 -22.06 1.56 20.49
CA PRO A 466 -22.21 0.57 21.56
C PRO A 466 -22.22 1.17 22.97
N PHE A 467 -21.43 2.20 23.25
CA PHE A 467 -21.44 2.87 24.56
C PHE A 467 -22.73 3.66 24.80
N ALA A 468 -23.26 4.34 23.79
CA ALA A 468 -24.53 5.06 23.82
C ALA A 468 -25.71 4.09 23.95
N ILE A 469 -25.64 2.91 23.31
CA ILE A 469 -26.64 1.84 23.47
C ILE A 469 -26.60 1.30 24.91
N ILE A 470 -25.43 0.98 25.45
CA ILE A 470 -25.28 0.51 26.84
C ILE A 470 -25.79 1.58 27.82
N ALA A 471 -25.39 2.83 27.65
CA ALA A 471 -25.84 3.95 28.49
C ALA A 471 -27.36 4.16 28.41
N SER A 472 -27.95 4.05 27.21
CA SER A 472 -29.40 4.15 27.02
C SER A 472 -30.15 2.99 27.69
N CYS A 473 -29.63 1.76 27.61
CA CYS A 473 -30.19 0.59 28.28
C CYS A 473 -30.13 0.71 29.80
N LEU A 474 -29.01 1.21 30.35
CA LEU A 474 -28.87 1.46 31.79
C LEU A 474 -29.82 2.57 32.28
N PHE A 475 -29.93 3.65 31.51
CA PHE A 475 -30.84 4.75 31.82
C PHE A 475 -32.30 4.29 31.82
N LEU A 476 -32.71 3.53 30.79
CA LEU A 476 -34.06 2.97 30.72
C LEU A 476 -34.35 2.02 31.89
N SER A 477 -33.39 1.18 32.27
CA SER A 477 -33.52 0.27 33.42
C SER A 477 -33.72 1.03 34.73
N LEU A 478 -32.99 2.14 34.92
CA LEU A 478 -33.11 2.99 36.10
C LEU A 478 -34.45 3.72 36.17
N VAL A 479 -34.96 4.21 35.03
CA VAL A 479 -36.30 4.82 34.94
C VAL A 479 -37.38 3.82 35.31
N ILE A 480 -37.31 2.59 34.78
CA ILE A 480 -38.26 1.51 35.11
C ILE A 480 -38.22 1.18 36.60
N ALA A 481 -37.02 1.12 37.20
CA ALA A 481 -36.85 0.87 38.63
C ALA A 481 -37.46 2.00 39.48
N MET A 482 -37.24 3.27 39.13
CA MET A 482 -37.84 4.41 39.84
C MET A 482 -39.37 4.42 39.73
N VAL A 483 -39.93 4.18 38.54
CA VAL A 483 -41.38 4.13 38.35
C VAL A 483 -41.99 2.98 39.17
N SER A 484 -41.35 1.81 39.18
CA SER A 484 -41.76 0.67 39.99
C SER A 484 -41.72 0.99 41.49
N TYR A 485 -40.68 1.68 41.95
CA TYR A 485 -40.56 2.13 43.34
C TYR A 485 -41.67 3.13 43.72
N ILE A 486 -41.97 4.10 42.86
CA ILE A 486 -43.05 5.08 43.11
C ILE A 486 -44.41 4.38 43.18
N ILE A 487 -44.69 3.44 42.27
CA ILE A 487 -45.94 2.66 42.28
C ILE A 487 -46.04 1.81 43.55
N TYR A 488 -44.95 1.14 43.93
CA TYR A 488 -44.87 0.35 45.15
C TYR A 488 -45.13 1.20 46.40
N HIS A 489 -44.45 2.33 46.52
CA HIS A 489 -44.60 3.24 47.66
C HIS A 489 -46.01 3.84 47.73
N LYS A 490 -46.58 4.26 46.59
CA LYS A 490 -47.95 4.81 46.52
C LYS A 490 -49.01 3.77 46.92
N ARG A 491 -48.79 2.48 46.64
CA ARG A 491 -49.70 1.42 47.10
C ARG A 491 -49.62 1.21 48.62
N HIS A 492 -48.44 1.35 49.22
CA HIS A 492 -48.28 1.16 50.66
C HIS A 492 -48.74 2.35 51.50
N THR A 493 -48.64 3.59 51.00
CA THR A 493 -49.05 4.78 51.78
C THR A 493 -50.55 5.02 51.86
N VAL A 494 -51.36 4.41 50.99
CA VAL A 494 -52.83 4.55 51.01
C VAL A 494 -53.48 3.66 52.10
N SER A 495 -52.71 2.81 52.81
CA SER A 495 -53.23 1.94 53.87
C SER A 495 -53.28 2.60 55.27
N PHE A 496 -53.00 3.89 55.43
CA PHE A 496 -53.17 4.56 56.72
C PHE A 496 -54.65 4.95 56.96
N LYS A 497 -55.34 3.99 57.60
CA LYS A 497 -56.72 4.04 58.10
C LYS A 497 -56.90 5.27 59.01
N LEU A 498 -57.92 6.09 58.73
CA LEU A 498 -58.40 7.14 59.65
C LEU A 498 -58.69 6.51 61.02
N ILE A 499 -58.02 7.01 62.06
CA ILE A 499 -58.36 6.72 63.46
C ILE A 499 -59.60 7.57 63.79
N PRO A 500 -60.70 6.97 64.28
CA PRO A 500 -61.89 7.74 64.67
C PRO A 500 -61.57 8.56 65.93
N GLN A 501 -61.75 9.88 65.84
CA GLN A 501 -61.67 10.78 67.00
C GLN A 501 -62.84 10.46 67.96
N THR A 502 -62.52 9.94 69.13
CA THR A 502 -63.47 9.82 70.24
C THR A 502 -63.65 11.17 70.92
N LEU A 503 -64.91 11.58 71.09
CA LEU A 503 -65.32 12.75 71.86
C LEU A 503 -64.90 12.64 73.34
N PRO A 504 -64.60 13.77 74.00
CA PRO A 504 -64.36 13.79 75.44
C PRO A 504 -65.70 13.70 76.20
N ILE A 505 -65.76 12.83 77.20
CA ILE A 505 -66.83 12.76 78.20
C ILE A 505 -66.28 13.30 79.51
N ILE A 506 -66.88 14.43 79.94
CA ILE A 506 -66.99 15.07 81.27
C ILE A 506 -65.74 15.11 82.16
#